data_AF-A0A2S6AZK5-F1
#
_entry.id   AF-A0A2S6AZK5-F1
#
_cell.length_a   1.000
_cell.length_b   1.000
_cell.length_c   1.000
_cell.angle_alpha   90.00
_cell.angle_beta   90.00
_cell.angle_gamma   90.00
#
_symmetry.space_group_name_H-M   'P 1'
#
loop_
_entity.id
_entity.type
_entity.pdbx_description
1 polymer ?
#
loop_
_entity_poly.entity_id
_entity_poly.type
_entity_poly.pdbx_seq_one_letter_code
_entity_poly.pdbx_strand_id
1 'polypeptide(L)'
;FGQLKPEAQWEIEQSRHLDAASLYQASVYRSNVYRAFLKLFERFDFVLAPTAQVFPFDAELHWPAEVNGVKSDTYHRWMEIVT
;
A
#
# COMPACT_ATOMS: atom_id res chain seq x y z
N PHE A 1 -1.56 -1.96 -24.16
CA PHE A 1 -2.36 -1.40 -23.06
C PHE A 1 -3.84 -1.78 -23.12
N GLY A 2 -4.49 -1.90 -24.28
CA GLY A 2 -5.95 -2.15 -24.38
C GLY A 2 -6.52 -3.46 -23.79
N GLN A 3 -5.71 -4.32 -23.17
CA GLN A 3 -6.17 -5.52 -22.45
C GLN A 3 -5.87 -5.47 -20.94
N LEU A 4 -5.20 -4.42 -20.45
CA LEU A 4 -4.91 -4.25 -19.02
C LEU A 4 -6.03 -3.49 -18.33
N LYS A 5 -6.28 -3.82 -17.05
CA LYS A 5 -7.14 -3.00 -16.19
C LYS A 5 -6.62 -1.55 -16.15
N PRO A 6 -7.50 -0.53 -16.10
CA PRO A 6 -7.09 0.88 -16.05
C PRO A 6 -6.08 1.18 -14.93
N GLU A 7 -6.24 0.54 -13.76
CA GLU A 7 -5.37 0.69 -12.61
C GLU A 7 -3.94 0.24 -12.94
N ALA A 8 -3.79 -0.90 -13.62
CA ALA A 8 -2.48 -1.41 -14.02
C ALA A 8 -1.80 -0.52 -15.07
N GLN A 9 -2.58 0.12 -15.96
CA GLN A 9 -2.06 1.10 -16.91
C GLN A 9 -1.55 2.34 -16.16
N TRP A 10 -2.33 2.83 -15.19
CA TRP A 10 -1.96 3.96 -14.34
C TRP A 10 -0.66 3.70 -13.55
N GLU A 11 -0.51 2.52 -12.95
CA GLU A 11 0.73 2.15 -12.22
C GLU A 11 1.97 2.17 -13.12
N ILE A 12 1.86 1.68 -14.36
CA ILE A 12 2.95 1.71 -15.35
C ILE A 12 3.28 3.15 -15.75
N GLU A 13 2.29 4.02 -15.86
CA GLU A 13 2.51 5.44 -16.12
C GLU A 13 3.21 6.11 -14.94
N GLN A 14 2.78 5.84 -13.70
CA GLN A 14 3.43 6.38 -12.51
C GLN A 14 4.87 5.92 -12.36
N SER A 15 5.19 4.68 -12.74
CA SER A 15 6.55 4.15 -12.65
C SER A 15 7.55 4.94 -13.50
N ARG A 16 7.10 5.63 -14.55
CA ARG A 16 7.97 6.46 -15.41
C ARG A 16 8.45 7.73 -14.71
N HIS A 17 7.79 8.15 -13.65
CA HIS A 17 8.17 9.31 -12.85
C HIS A 17 9.15 8.96 -11.72
N LEU A 18 9.47 7.68 -11.51
CA LEU A 18 10.40 7.24 -10.48
C LEU A 18 11.84 7.41 -10.96
N ASP A 19 12.55 8.36 -10.36
CA ASP A 19 13.97 8.58 -10.58
C ASP A 19 14.84 7.87 -9.53
N ALA A 20 16.16 7.88 -9.75
CA ALA A 20 17.13 7.25 -8.85
C ALA A 20 17.07 7.82 -7.42
N ALA A 21 16.80 9.12 -7.28
CA ALA A 21 16.66 9.77 -5.99
C ALA A 21 15.43 9.25 -5.24
N SER A 22 14.28 9.14 -5.91
CA SER A 22 13.04 8.60 -5.34
C SER A 22 13.21 7.15 -4.91
N LEU A 23 13.88 6.32 -5.73
CA LEU A 23 14.19 4.94 -5.38
C LEU A 23 15.13 4.84 -4.17
N TYR A 24 16.14 5.70 -4.10
CA TYR A 24 17.03 5.76 -2.93
C TYR A 24 16.27 6.16 -1.66
N GLN A 25 15.42 7.19 -1.73
CA GLN A 25 14.59 7.60 -0.58
C GLN A 25 13.64 6.49 -0.12
N ALA A 26 13.01 5.77 -1.04
CA ALA A 26 12.18 4.61 -0.70
C ALA A 26 12.98 3.50 0.01
N SER A 27 14.22 3.26 -0.42
CA SER A 27 15.14 2.33 0.24
C SER A 27 15.46 2.76 1.68
N VAL A 28 15.76 4.06 1.88
CA VAL A 28 15.98 4.63 3.21
C VAL A 28 14.76 4.47 4.10
N TYR A 29 13.56 4.77 3.57
CA TYR A 29 12.30 4.60 4.30
C TYR A 29 12.09 3.15 4.76
N ARG A 30 12.28 2.18 3.86
CA ARG A 30 12.19 0.76 4.18
C ARG A 30 13.18 0.36 5.29
N SER A 31 14.42 0.85 5.25
CA SER A 31 15.38 0.62 6.33
C SER A 31 14.97 1.24 7.66
N ASN A 32 14.31 2.40 7.64
CA ASN A 32 13.82 3.05 8.85
C ASN A 32 12.65 2.28 9.48
N VAL A 33 11.72 1.77 8.66
CA VAL A 33 10.64 0.87 9.14
C VAL A 33 11.24 -0.36 9.81
N TYR A 34 12.21 -1.02 9.18
CA TYR A 34 12.90 -2.17 9.78
C TYR A 34 13.52 -1.84 11.15
N ARG A 35 14.24 -0.72 11.26
CA ARG A 35 14.82 -0.26 12.55
C ARG A 35 13.75 0.05 13.59
N ALA A 36 12.60 0.57 13.18
CA ALA A 36 11.48 0.83 14.10
C ALA A 36 10.92 -0.48 14.67
N PHE A 37 10.78 -1.52 13.85
CA PHE A 37 10.38 -2.85 14.31
C PHE A 37 11.41 -3.47 15.25
N LEU A 38 12.72 -3.36 14.95
CA LEU A 38 13.76 -3.84 15.87
C LEU A 38 13.63 -3.22 17.26
N LYS A 39 13.41 -1.90 17.35
CA LYS A 39 13.18 -1.21 18.62
C LYS A 39 11.88 -1.61 19.30
N LEU A 40 10.83 -1.89 18.52
CA LEU A 40 9.55 -2.36 19.06
C LEU A 40 9.71 -3.73 19.74
N PHE A 41 10.47 -4.63 19.12
CA PHE A 41 10.74 -5.98 19.64
C PHE A 41 11.68 -6.00 20.85
N GLU A 42 12.32 -4.87 21.21
CA GLU A 42 13.01 -4.75 22.51
C GLU A 42 12.01 -4.73 23.69
N ARG A 43 10.73 -4.43 23.44
CA ARG A 43 9.70 -4.26 24.47
C ARG A 43 8.53 -5.25 24.37
N PHE A 44 8.28 -5.79 23.19
CA PHE A 44 7.13 -6.65 22.91
C PHE A 44 7.56 -7.86 22.09
N ASP A 45 7.06 -9.06 22.42
CA ASP A 45 7.39 -10.28 21.68
C ASP A 45 6.61 -10.42 20.36
N PHE A 46 5.45 -9.77 20.26
CA PHE A 46 4.52 -9.90 19.13
C PHE A 46 4.00 -8.55 18.66
N VAL A 47 3.73 -8.47 17.35
CA VAL A 47 3.00 -7.37 16.73
C VAL A 47 1.69 -7.92 16.18
N LEU A 48 0.58 -7.30 16.60
CA LEU A 48 -0.75 -7.59 16.08
C LEU A 48 -1.18 -6.42 15.21
N ALA A 49 -1.58 -6.71 13.98
CA ALA A 49 -2.09 -5.73 13.03
C ALA A 49 -3.27 -6.33 12.26
N PRO A 50 -4.21 -5.50 11.76
CA PRO A 50 -5.24 -5.96 10.84
C PRO A 50 -4.61 -6.48 9.54
N THR A 51 -5.22 -7.50 8.93
CA THR A 51 -4.79 -8.07 7.64
C THR A 51 -5.48 -7.42 6.44
N ALA A 52 -6.52 -6.62 6.67
CA ALA A 52 -7.27 -5.90 5.65
C ALA A 52 -7.93 -4.66 6.24
N GLN A 53 -8.16 -3.63 5.41
CA GLN A 53 -8.79 -2.39 5.87
C GLN A 53 -10.32 -2.47 5.98
N VAL A 54 -10.95 -3.38 5.23
CA VAL A 54 -12.40 -3.58 5.20
C VAL A 54 -12.75 -5.06 5.19
N PHE A 55 -13.95 -5.39 5.65
CA PHE A 55 -14.55 -6.71 5.45
C PHE A 55 -14.86 -6.96 3.96
N PRO A 56 -15.16 -8.21 3.57
CA PRO A 56 -15.69 -8.50 2.25
C PRO A 56 -16.87 -7.58 1.89
N PHE A 57 -16.90 -7.14 0.64
CA PHE A 57 -17.92 -6.28 0.06
C PHE A 57 -18.51 -6.93 -1.20
N ASP A 58 -19.52 -6.29 -1.80
CA ASP A 58 -20.17 -6.77 -3.01
C ASP A 58 -19.17 -7.01 -4.14
N ALA A 59 -19.22 -8.17 -4.78
CA ALA A 59 -18.30 -8.53 -5.86
C ALA A 59 -18.47 -7.66 -7.12
N GLU A 60 -19.65 -7.07 -7.31
CA GLU A 60 -19.94 -6.14 -8.41
C GLU A 60 -19.40 -4.73 -8.13
N LEU A 61 -19.01 -4.44 -6.88
CA LEU A 61 -18.30 -3.21 -6.55
C LEU A 61 -16.87 -3.29 -7.06
N HIS A 62 -16.48 -2.32 -7.91
CA HIS A 62 -15.14 -2.28 -8.50
C HIS A 62 -14.01 -2.29 -7.45
N TRP A 63 -14.03 -1.33 -6.52
CA TRP A 63 -13.29 -1.32 -5.26
C TRP A 63 -13.80 -0.16 -4.36
N PRO A 64 -13.56 -0.19 -3.04
CA PRO A 64 -14.06 0.84 -2.11
C PRO A 64 -13.47 2.22 -2.39
N ALA A 65 -14.30 3.21 -2.71
CA ALA A 65 -13.85 4.59 -2.94
C ALA A 65 -13.40 5.33 -1.67
N GLU A 66 -13.76 4.80 -0.50
CA GLU A 66 -13.43 5.35 0.80
C GLU A 66 -13.31 4.23 1.84
N VAL A 67 -12.31 4.34 2.72
CA VAL A 67 -12.16 3.48 3.90
C VAL A 67 -12.03 4.36 5.13
N ASN A 68 -12.94 4.22 6.10
CA ASN A 68 -12.94 4.97 7.35
C ASN A 68 -12.80 6.50 7.18
N GLY A 69 -13.57 7.11 6.26
CA GLY A 69 -13.51 8.55 5.98
C GLY A 69 -12.34 8.99 5.10
N VAL A 70 -11.45 8.08 4.71
CA VAL A 70 -10.28 8.36 3.88
C VAL A 70 -10.55 7.92 2.45
N LYS A 71 -10.54 8.86 1.51
CA LYS A 71 -10.69 8.55 0.08
C LYS A 71 -9.56 7.68 -0.43
N SER A 72 -9.92 6.66 -1.19
CA SER A 72 -8.98 5.80 -1.91
C SER A 72 -8.68 6.42 -3.27
N ASP A 73 -7.52 7.04 -3.39
CA ASP A 73 -7.05 7.72 -4.60
C ASP A 73 -6.43 6.77 -5.64
N THR A 74 -6.06 5.57 -5.22
CA THR A 74 -5.44 4.53 -6.04
C THR A 74 -5.97 3.15 -5.65
N TYR A 75 -5.82 2.19 -6.56
CA TYR A 75 -6.16 0.79 -6.31
C TYR A 75 -5.35 0.20 -5.15
N HIS A 76 -4.08 0.57 -5.00
CA HIS A 76 -3.27 0.08 -3.88
C HIS A 76 -3.65 0.72 -2.55
N ARG A 77 -4.21 1.94 -2.54
CA ARG A 77 -4.56 2.62 -1.29
C ARG A 77 -5.69 1.96 -0.51
N TRP A 78 -6.67 1.33 -1.17
CA TRP A 78 -7.68 0.54 -0.45
C TRP A 78 -7.14 -0.85 -0.02
N MET A 79 -6.03 -1.30 -0.62
CA MET A 79 -5.34 -2.56 -0.27
C MET A 79 -4.06 -2.35 0.58
N GLU A 80 -3.86 -1.18 1.18
CA GLU A 80 -2.59 -0.73 1.75
C GLU A 80 -1.99 -1.67 2.82
N ILE A 81 -2.83 -2.43 3.52
CA ILE A 81 -2.41 -3.37 4.58
C ILE A 81 -2.69 -4.84 4.25
N VAL A 82 -3.01 -5.17 2.99
CA VAL A 82 -3.24 -6.56 2.58
C VAL A 82 -1.92 -7.33 2.66
N THR A 83 -1.90 -8.34 3.53
CA THR A 83 -0.76 -9.24 3.79
C THR A 83 -0.99 -10.64 3.23
#